data_AF-A0A0W0V2K2-F1
#
_entry.id   AF-A0A0W0V2K2-F1
#
_cell.length_a   1.000
_cell.length_b   1.000
_cell.length_c   1.000
_cell.angle_alpha   90.00
_cell.angle_beta   90.00
_cell.angle_gamma   90.00
#
_symmetry.space_group_name_H-M   'P 1'
#
loop_
_entity.id
_entity.type
_entity.pdbx_description
1 polymer ?
#
loop_
_entity_poly.entity_id
_entity_poly.type
_entity_poly.pdbx_seq_one_letter_code
_entity_poly.pdbx_strand_id
1 'polypeptide(L)' 'MNKETKLNDVISEKLEDLMVPGFITEVTPIEADIMGAFSEDALSEIDAQEAAYD' A
#
# COMPACT_ATOMS: atom_id res chain seq x y z
N MET A 1 -6.65 -26.84 -2.06
CA MET A 1 -6.88 -25.49 -1.52
C MET A 1 -5.85 -24.58 -2.16
N ASN A 2 -6.26 -23.72 -3.11
CA ASN A 2 -5.33 -22.88 -3.88
C ASN A 2 -4.75 -21.77 -2.98
N LYS A 3 -3.43 -21.55 -3.06
CA LYS A 3 -2.72 -20.51 -2.29
C LYS A 3 -3.22 -19.10 -2.62
N GLU A 4 -3.54 -18.86 -3.89
CA GLU A 4 -4.08 -17.60 -4.42
C GLU A 4 -5.36 -17.16 -3.68
N THR A 5 -6.30 -18.10 -3.49
CA THR A 5 -7.57 -17.82 -2.80
C THR A 5 -7.33 -17.39 -1.36
N LYS A 6 -6.42 -18.07 -0.65
CA LYS A 6 -6.08 -17.73 0.74
C LYS A 6 -5.46 -16.34 0.88
N LEU A 7 -4.66 -15.92 -0.09
CA LEU A 7 -4.04 -14.60 -0.07
C LEU A 7 -5.10 -13.49 -0.25
N ASN A 8 -6.03 -13.68 -1.18
CA ASN A 8 -7.14 -12.75 -1.37
C ASN A 8 -8.06 -12.67 -0.15
N ASP A 9 -8.29 -13.79 0.54
CA ASP A 9 -9.07 -13.81 1.78
C ASP A 9 -8.40 -12.95 2.87
N VAL A 10 -7.08 -13.11 3.07
CA VAL A 10 -6.30 -12.31 4.04
C VAL A 10 -6.28 -10.84 3.68
N ILE A 11 -6.13 -10.50 2.40
CA ILE A 11 -6.15 -9.11 1.92
C ILE A 11 -7.52 -8.47 2.17
N SER A 12 -8.60 -9.21 1.90
CA SER A 12 -9.97 -8.72 2.12
C SER A 12 -10.22 -8.40 3.59
N GLU A 13 -9.79 -9.28 4.51
CA GLU A 13 -9.89 -9.07 5.96
C GLU A 13 -9.12 -7.81 6.40
N LYS A 14 -7.86 -7.65 5.94
CA LYS A 14 -7.06 -6.46 6.25
C LYS A 14 -7.68 -5.17 5.72
N LEU A 15 -8.31 -5.19 4.54
CA LEU A 15 -9.00 -4.03 3.97
C LEU A 15 -10.26 -3.65 4.77
N GLU A 16 -10.99 -4.63 5.29
CA GLU A 16 -12.12 -4.40 6.19
C GLU A 16 -11.67 -3.73 7.49
N ASP A 17 -10.56 -4.18 8.08
CA ASP A 17 -10.01 -3.58 9.29
C ASP A 17 -9.53 -2.13 9.06
N LEU A 18 -8.96 -1.83 7.88
CA LEU A 18 -8.52 -0.48 7.51
C LEU A 18 -9.67 0.54 7.38
N MET A 19 -10.93 0.10 7.37
CA MET A 19 -12.09 0.99 7.47
C MET A 19 -12.27 1.56 8.89
N VAL A 20 -11.57 1.02 9.89
CA VAL A 20 -11.60 1.51 11.28
C VAL A 20 -10.57 2.64 11.47
N PRO A 21 -10.99 3.86 11.84
CA PRO A 21 -10.05 4.96 12.04
C PRO A 21 -8.97 4.65 13.08
N GLY A 22 -7.72 4.88 12.71
CA GLY A 22 -6.56 4.65 13.59
C GLY A 22 -6.10 3.20 13.67
N PHE A 23 -6.75 2.27 12.95
CA PHE A 23 -6.24 0.92 12.81
C PHE A 23 -5.04 0.89 11.85
N ILE A 24 -3.99 0.18 12.25
CA ILE A 24 -2.75 0.04 11.48
C ILE A 24 -2.49 -1.46 11.33
N THR A 25 -2.24 -1.89 10.10
CA THR A 25 -1.93 -3.29 9.78
C THR A 25 -0.63 -3.38 8.98
N GLU A 26 0.13 -4.43 9.22
CA GLU A 26 1.35 -4.72 8.46
C GLU A 26 1.03 -5.54 7.21
N VAL A 27 1.68 -5.17 6.10
CA VAL A 27 1.53 -5.84 4.81
C VAL A 27 2.89 -6.24 4.28
N THR A 28 2.94 -7.43 3.67
CA THR A 28 4.09 -7.89 2.90
C THR A 28 4.16 -7.14 1.55
N PRO A 29 5.31 -7.12 0.85
CA PRO A 29 5.41 -6.45 -0.45
C PRO A 29 4.35 -6.90 -1.47
N ILE A 30 4.04 -8.20 -1.50
CA ILE A 30 3.04 -8.77 -2.42
C ILE A 30 1.62 -8.30 -2.04
N GLU A 31 1.30 -8.29 -0.73
CA GLU A 31 0.01 -7.78 -0.27
C GLU A 31 -0.13 -6.28 -0.57
N ALA A 32 0.93 -5.49 -0.34
CA ALA A 32 0.96 -4.07 -0.63
C ALA A 32 0.70 -3.77 -2.12
N ASP A 33 1.36 -4.50 -3.03
CA ASP A 33 1.12 -4.40 -4.47
C ASP A 33 -0.34 -4.69 -4.85
N ILE A 34 -0.93 -5.77 -4.29
CA ILE A 34 -2.33 -6.14 -4.56
C ILE A 34 -3.30 -5.12 -3.98
N MET A 35 -3.00 -4.57 -2.80
CA MET A 35 -3.78 -3.53 -2.13
C MET A 35 -3.62 -2.16 -2.79
N GLY A 36 -2.68 -1.99 -3.72
CA GLY A 36 -2.34 -0.70 -4.31
C GLY A 36 -1.66 0.25 -3.32
N ALA A 37 -1.08 -0.28 -2.24
CA ALA A 37 -0.26 0.46 -1.29
C ALA A 37 1.17 0.50 -1.81
N PHE A 38 1.43 1.36 -2.80
CA PHE A 38 2.77 1.55 -3.35
C PHE A 38 3.52 2.65 -2.57
N SER A 39 4.83 2.48 -2.45
CA SER A 39 5.70 3.59 -2.07
C SER A 39 5.72 4.57 -3.25
N GLU A 40 5.21 5.78 -3.06
CA GLU A 40 5.32 6.82 -4.08
C GLU A 40 6.79 7.17 -4.27
N ASP A 41 7.37 6.75 -5.41
CA ASP A 41 8.59 7.31 -5.98
C ASP A 41 8.30 8.63 -6.73
N ALA A 42 7.07 9.15 -6.59
CA ALA A 42 6.72 10.46 -7.13
C ALA A 42 7.59 11.52 -6.45
N LEU A 43 8.07 12.45 -7.27
CA LEU A 43 8.90 13.56 -6.81
C LEU A 43 8.14 14.32 -5.71
N SER A 44 8.72 14.45 -4.52
CA SER A 44 8.06 15.23 -3.47
C SER A 44 7.93 16.69 -3.93
N GLU A 45 7.02 17.44 -3.32
CA GLU A 45 6.86 18.87 -3.65
C GLU A 45 8.19 19.64 -3.52
N ILE A 46 8.99 19.28 -2.51
CA ILE A 46 10.32 19.85 -2.26
C ILE A 46 11.29 19.44 -3.37
N ASP A 47 11.35 18.15 -3.70
CA ASP A 47 12.23 17.65 -4.75
C ASP A 47 11.87 18.25 -6.12
N ALA A 48 10.58 18.51 -6.38
CA ALA A 48 10.08 19.16 -7.58
C ALA A 48 10.46 20.64 -7.66
N GLN A 49 10.46 21.33 -6.53
CA GLN A 49 10.90 22.73 -6.46
C GLN A 49 12.40 22.84 -6.74
N GLU A 50 13.22 22.00 -6.11
CA GLU A 50 14.69 22.02 -6.30
C GLU A 50 15.08 21.67 -7.74
N ALA A 51 14.39 20.71 -8.38
CA ALA A 51 14.63 20.34 -9.78
C ALA A 51 14.32 21.46 -10.79
N ALA A 52 13.52 22.47 -10.42
CA ALA A 52 13.18 23.59 -11.30
C ALA A 52 14.29 24.66 -11.38
N TYR A 53 15.31 24.57 -10.53
CA TYR A 53 16.41 25.54 -10.42
C TYR A 53 17.77 25.01 -10.93
N ASP A 54 17.84 23.76 -11.39
CA ASP A 54 18.99 23.14 -12.10
C ASP A 54 18.87 23.33 -13.63
#